data_AF-A0A354CKD6-F1
#
_entry.id   AF-A0A354CKD6-F1
#
_cell.length_a   1.000
_cell.length_b   1.000
_cell.length_c   1.000
_cell.angle_alpha   90.00
_cell.angle_beta   90.00
_cell.angle_gamma   90.00
#
_symmetry.space_group_name_H-M   'P 1'
#
loop_
_entity.id
_entity.type
_entity.pdbx_description
1 polymer ?
#
loop_
_entity_poly.entity_id
_entity_poly.type
_entity_poly.pdbx_seq_one_letter_code
_entity_poly.pdbx_strand_id
1 'polypeptide(L)' 'MPTFTKKAIEIALFKLLNEKPLSKITVKDIVEECGINRNSFYY' A
#
# COMPACT_ATOMS: atom_id res chain seq x y z
N MET A 1 13.96 -11.67 -4.09
CA MET A 1 13.52 -10.72 -3.03
C MET A 1 12.92 -9.52 -3.75
N PRO A 2 11.60 -9.29 -3.72
CA PRO A 2 11.05 -8.18 -4.48
C PRO A 2 11.27 -6.90 -3.68
N THR A 3 12.47 -6.34 -3.76
CA THR A 3 12.81 -5.00 -3.27
C THR A 3 11.89 -3.92 -3.87
N PHE A 4 11.26 -4.21 -5.00
CA PHE A 4 10.22 -3.40 -5.63
C PHE A 4 8.98 -3.21 -4.73
N THR A 5 8.55 -4.24 -3.99
CA THR A 5 7.26 -4.21 -3.29
C THR A 5 7.27 -3.23 -2.11
N LYS A 6 8.37 -3.13 -1.36
CA LYS A 6 8.42 -2.27 -0.16
C LYS A 6 8.36 -0.78 -0.51
N LYS A 7 9.12 -0.36 -1.54
CA LYS A 7 9.09 1.02 -2.05
C LYS A 7 7.74 1.38 -2.66
N ALA A 8 7.12 0.46 -3.38
CA ALA A 8 5.77 0.67 -3.94
C ALA A 8 4.74 0.90 -2.84
N ILE A 9 4.78 0.10 -1.77
CA ILE A 9 3.91 0.25 -0.60
C ILE A 9 4.11 1.61 0.09
N GLU A 10 5.35 2.05 0.28
CA GLU A 10 5.62 3.39 0.84
C GLU A 10 5.02 4.49 -0.02
N ILE A 11 5.25 4.46 -1.35
CA ILE A 11 4.71 5.46 -2.28
C ILE A 11 3.18 5.46 -2.26
N ALA A 12 2.55 4.28 -2.28
CA ALA A 12 1.10 4.14 -2.20
C ALA A 12 0.55 4.71 -0.89
N LEU A 13 1.19 4.41 0.24
CA LEU A 13 0.80 4.95 1.54
C LEU A 13 0.90 6.48 1.57
N PHE A 14 2.00 7.06 1.04
CA PHE A 14 2.15 8.52 0.97
C PHE A 14 1.09 9.17 0.08
N LYS A 15 0.73 8.57 -1.06
CA LYS A 15 -0.39 9.06 -1.87
C LYS A 15 -1.70 9.04 -1.08
N LEU A 16 -2.02 7.91 -0.46
CA LEU A 16 -3.26 7.74 0.30
C LEU A 16 -3.35 8.71 1.49
N LEU A 17 -2.21 9.05 2.11
CA LEU A 17 -2.13 10.06 3.18
C LEU A 17 -2.44 11.48 2.71
N ASN A 18 -2.28 11.79 1.42
CA ASN A 18 -2.69 13.08 0.87
C ASN A 18 -4.21 13.16 0.65
N GLU A 19 -4.88 12.02 0.48
CA GLU A 19 -6.33 11.97 0.22
C GLU A 19 -7.16 11.78 1.49
N LYS A 20 -6.64 11.03 2.48
CA LYS A 20 -7.37 10.70 3.70
C LYS A 20 -6.44 10.48 4.90
N PRO A 21 -6.94 10.72 6.13
CA PRO A 21 -6.14 10.50 7.33
C PRO A 21 -5.77 9.01 7.50
N LEU A 22 -4.60 8.76 8.09
CA LEU A 22 -4.04 7.42 8.29
C LEU A 22 -5.05 6.41 8.87
N SER A 23 -5.87 6.83 9.83
CA SER A 23 -6.88 5.98 10.48
C SER A 23 -7.98 5.48 9.52
N LYS A 24 -8.12 6.08 8.34
CA LYS A 24 -9.07 5.69 7.28
C LYS A 24 -8.40 4.93 6.14
N ILE A 25 -7.08 4.81 6.14
CA ILE A 25 -6.33 4.04 5.14
C ILE A 25 -6.34 2.58 5.58
N THR A 26 -6.81 1.70 4.70
CA THR A 26 -6.84 0.26 4.95
C THR A 26 -5.77 -0.45 4.12
N VAL A 27 -5.41 -1.68 4.53
CA VAL A 27 -4.57 -2.55 3.71
C VAL A 27 -5.18 -2.76 2.32
N LYS A 28 -6.52 -2.77 2.20
CA LYS A 28 -7.21 -2.89 0.91
C LYS A 28 -6.85 -1.75 -0.04
N ASP A 29 -6.85 -0.52 0.45
CA ASP A 29 -6.48 0.67 -0.32
C ASP A 29 -5.03 0.59 -0.83
N ILE A 30 -4.12 0.14 0.03
CA ILE A 30 -2.69 0.04 -0.30
C ILE A 30 -2.45 -1.03 -1.37
N VAL A 31 -3.12 -2.19 -1.25
CA VAL A 31 -2.94 -3.28 -2.22
C VAL A 31 -3.64 -3.01 -3.55
N GLU A 32 -4.76 -2.27 -3.55
CA GLU A 32 -5.39 -1.75 -4.76
C GLU A 32 -4.48 -0.73 -5.47
N GLU A 33 -3.89 0.23 -4.76
CA GLU A 33 -2.94 1.20 -5.36
C GLU A 33 -1.67 0.53 -5.89
N CYS A 34 -1.15 -0.48 -5.18
CA CYS A 34 0.05 -1.19 -5.61
C CYS A 34 -0.22 -2.24 -6.70
N GLY A 35 -1.49 -2.57 -6.97
CA GLY A 35 -1.86 -3.68 -7.87
C GLY A 35 -1.37 -5.05 -7.41
N ILE A 36 -1.20 -5.24 -6.09
CA ILE A 36 -0.71 -6.49 -5.51
C ILE A 36 -1.85 -7.25 -4.82
N ASN A 37 -1.68 -8.56 -4.65
CA ASN A 37 -2.64 -9.34 -3.89
C ASN A 37 -2.51 -9.06 -2.39
N ARG A 38 -3.63 -9.05 -1.65
CA ARG A 38 -3.64 -8.90 -0.19
C ARG A 38 -2.77 -9.93 0.53
N ASN A 39 -2.69 -11.15 0.01
CA ASN A 39 -1.83 -12.19 0.59
C ASN A 39 -0.34 -11.84 0.46
N SER A 40 0.05 -11.18 -0.65
CA SER A 40 1.41 -10.71 -0.88
C SER A 40 1.80 -9.50 -0.01
N PHE A 41 0.84 -8.83 0.62
CA PHE A 41 1.13 -7.76 1.57
C PHE A 41 1.52 -8.32 2.95
N TYR A 42 0.95 -9.46 3.34
CA TYR A 42 1.22 -10.10 4.64
C TYR A 42 2.43 -11.03 4.63
N TYR A 43 3.00 -11.28 3.46
CA TYR A 43 4.13 -12.19 3.24
C TYR A 43 5.38 -11.40 2.85
#